data_AF-A0A928JQB6-F1
#
_entry.id   AF-A0A928JQB6-F1
#
_cell.length_a   1.000
_cell.length_b   1.000
_cell.length_c   1.000
_cell.angle_alpha   90.00
_cell.angle_beta   90.00
_cell.angle_gamma   90.00
#
_symmetry.space_group_name_H-M   'P 1'
#
loop_
_entity.id
_entity.type
_entity.pdbx_description
1 polymer ?
#
loop_
_entity_poly.entity_id
_entity_poly.type
_entity_poly.pdbx_seq_one_letter_code
_entity_poly.pdbx_strand_id
1 'polypeptide(L)'
;MSRKLYPLLEVLCVAALIAFITFLVLSRSGGTEKPVGDVASPVLATLEKGQMTEQSNADAAKAFGFDLSKAEGLVYYENEDIMDVSELLIVKLNDAEDAEGFRTAVETYIANQKNLYKNYAPEQYALLEDSILDVSGNTLFYCTAKNADALYDAFRTAL
;
A
#
# COMPACT_ATOMS: atom_id res chain seq x y z
N MET A 1 -40.83 -20.62 30.07
CA MET A 1 -39.59 -21.37 29.80
C MET A 1 -38.69 -20.63 28.80
N SER A 2 -38.48 -19.32 28.99
CA SER A 2 -37.76 -18.44 28.03
C SER A 2 -36.53 -17.72 28.62
N ARG A 3 -36.36 -17.68 29.94
CA ARG A 3 -35.26 -16.95 30.62
C ARG A 3 -33.85 -17.50 30.37
N LYS A 4 -33.71 -18.76 29.94
CA LYS A 4 -32.40 -19.37 29.62
C LYS A 4 -32.09 -19.43 28.11
N LEU A 5 -33.03 -19.04 27.25
CA LEU A 5 -32.86 -19.12 25.80
C LEU A 5 -32.04 -17.94 25.24
N TYR A 6 -32.25 -16.74 25.79
CA TYR A 6 -31.50 -15.52 25.44
C TYR A 6 -29.98 -15.61 25.73
N PRO A 7 -29.52 -16.01 26.93
CA PRO A 7 -28.08 -16.12 27.18
C PRO A 7 -27.42 -17.23 26.34
N LEU A 8 -28.17 -18.28 25.96
CA LEU A 8 -27.67 -19.33 25.07
C LEU A 8 -27.51 -18.80 23.63
N LEU A 9 -28.47 -18.01 23.15
CA LEU A 9 -28.43 -17.37 21.83
C LEU A 9 -27.32 -16.34 21.75
N GLU A 10 -27.12 -15.50 22.78
CA GLU A 10 -26.03 -14.53 22.84
C GLU A 10 -24.66 -15.21 22.77
N VAL A 11 -24.42 -16.24 23.56
CA VAL A 11 -23.14 -16.98 23.53
C VAL A 11 -22.90 -17.61 22.17
N LEU A 12 -23.94 -18.14 21.52
CA LEU A 12 -23.83 -18.76 20.20
C LEU A 12 -23.56 -17.71 19.10
N CYS A 13 -24.19 -16.53 19.18
CA CYS A 13 -23.89 -15.41 18.30
C CYS A 13 -22.47 -14.89 18.48
N VAL A 14 -21.98 -14.75 19.72
CA VAL A 14 -20.60 -14.33 20.00
C VAL A 14 -19.60 -15.37 19.50
N ALA A 15 -19.86 -16.66 19.70
CA ALA A 15 -19.01 -17.73 19.19
C ALA A 15 -18.97 -17.74 17.64
N ALA A 16 -20.11 -17.55 16.98
CA ALA A 16 -20.18 -17.44 15.52
C ALA A 16 -19.45 -16.21 14.99
N LEU A 17 -19.54 -15.06 15.69
CA LEU A 17 -18.81 -13.84 15.35
C LEU A 17 -17.30 -14.05 15.48
N ILE A 18 -16.84 -14.68 16.56
CA ILE A 18 -15.42 -15.00 16.77
C ILE A 18 -14.95 -15.94 15.66
N ALA A 19 -15.69 -17.02 15.38
CA ALA A 19 -15.34 -17.96 14.31
C ALA A 19 -15.29 -17.27 12.93
N PHE A 20 -16.19 -16.34 12.65
CA PHE A 20 -16.18 -15.56 11.42
C PHE A 20 -14.98 -14.60 11.34
N ILE A 21 -14.64 -13.90 12.43
CA ILE A 21 -13.44 -13.06 12.50
C ILE A 21 -12.18 -13.91 12.32
N THR A 22 -12.08 -15.06 13.00
CA THR A 22 -10.95 -15.99 12.85
C THR A 22 -10.88 -16.52 11.42
N PHE A 23 -12.01 -16.87 10.81
CA PHE A 23 -12.07 -17.28 9.41
C PHE A 23 -11.59 -16.18 8.45
N LEU A 24 -11.98 -14.92 8.68
CA LEU A 24 -11.49 -13.78 7.89
C LEU A 24 -9.97 -13.58 8.05
N VAL A 25 -9.45 -13.70 9.27
CA VAL A 25 -8.00 -13.60 9.54
C VAL A 25 -7.22 -14.74 8.91
N LEU A 26 -7.74 -15.97 8.94
CA LEU A 26 -7.10 -17.13 8.31
C LEU A 26 -7.24 -17.15 6.79
N SER A 27 -8.29 -16.54 6.25
CA SER A 27 -8.52 -16.41 4.80
C SER A 27 -7.73 -15.25 4.18
N ARG A 28 -6.90 -14.56 4.95
CA ARG A 28 -6.03 -13.46 4.50
C ARG A 28 -4.85 -13.95 3.64
N SER A 29 -4.89 -15.17 3.10
CA SER A 29 -3.93 -15.72 2.13
C SER A 29 -4.13 -15.14 0.72
N GLY A 30 -4.42 -13.84 0.64
CA GLY A 30 -4.26 -13.07 -0.58
C GLY A 30 -2.80 -12.66 -0.66
N GLY A 31 -2.16 -12.88 -1.79
CA GLY A 31 -0.75 -12.58 -2.01
C GLY A 31 -0.36 -13.13 -3.37
N THR A 32 0.63 -12.53 -4.00
CA THR A 32 1.19 -13.05 -5.26
C THR A 32 2.41 -13.90 -4.94
N GLU A 33 2.79 -14.83 -5.81
CA GLU A 33 4.11 -15.49 -5.74
C GLU A 33 5.10 -14.86 -6.75
N LYS A 34 4.62 -13.89 -7.55
CA LYS A 34 5.44 -13.20 -8.53
C LYS A 34 6.47 -12.32 -7.82
N PRO A 35 7.74 -12.32 -8.28
CA PRO A 35 8.74 -11.38 -7.82
C PRO A 35 8.29 -9.93 -8.07
N VAL A 36 8.78 -9.00 -7.24
CA VAL A 36 8.41 -7.58 -7.35
C VAL A 36 8.68 -6.99 -8.74
N GLY A 37 9.76 -7.43 -9.41
CA GLY A 37 10.11 -6.96 -10.76
C GLY A 37 9.07 -7.35 -11.81
N ASP A 38 8.47 -8.54 -11.69
CA ASP A 38 7.44 -9.02 -12.62
C ASP A 38 6.13 -8.25 -12.42
N VAL A 39 5.80 -7.92 -11.17
CA VAL A 39 4.63 -7.09 -10.82
C VAL A 39 4.84 -5.63 -11.27
N ALA A 40 6.06 -5.10 -11.11
CA ALA A 40 6.40 -3.73 -11.47
C ALA A 40 6.55 -3.52 -12.98
N SER A 41 7.02 -4.52 -13.73
CA SER A 41 7.28 -4.42 -15.18
C SER A 41 6.15 -3.76 -16.00
N PRO A 42 4.87 -4.19 -15.91
CA PRO A 42 3.78 -3.53 -16.64
C PRO A 42 3.47 -2.11 -16.15
N VAL A 43 3.70 -1.82 -14.87
CA VAL A 43 3.57 -0.48 -14.30
C VAL A 43 4.64 0.45 -14.89
N LEU A 44 5.90 0.00 -14.90
CA LEU A 44 7.02 0.75 -15.46
C LEU A 44 6.91 0.93 -16.98
N ALA A 45 6.26 0.02 -17.69
CA ALA A 45 5.95 0.18 -19.11
C ALA A 45 4.88 1.27 -19.37
N THR A 46 4.05 1.57 -18.37
CA THR A 46 3.01 2.60 -18.40
C THR A 46 3.53 3.96 -17.90
N LEU A 47 4.65 3.97 -17.17
CA LEU A 47 5.30 5.17 -16.67
C LEU A 47 5.82 6.02 -17.84
N GLU A 48 5.53 7.32 -17.81
CA GLU A 48 6.00 8.23 -18.85
C GLU A 48 7.52 8.44 -18.74
N LYS A 49 8.21 8.40 -19.88
CA LYS A 49 9.67 8.52 -19.89
C LYS A 49 10.10 9.89 -19.36
N GLY A 50 10.95 9.86 -18.33
CA GLY A 50 11.47 11.08 -17.70
C GLY A 50 10.53 11.70 -16.65
N GLN A 51 9.41 11.04 -16.33
CA GLN A 51 8.52 11.48 -15.26
C GLN A 51 9.13 11.27 -13.87
N MET A 52 9.77 10.11 -13.66
CA MET A 52 10.41 9.73 -12.40
C MET A 52 11.70 8.95 -12.68
N THR A 53 12.59 8.91 -11.71
CA THR A 53 13.81 8.10 -11.75
C THR A 53 13.85 7.07 -10.64
N GLU A 54 14.39 5.90 -10.99
CA GLU A 54 14.55 4.80 -10.04
C GLU A 54 15.51 5.20 -8.92
N GLN A 55 15.07 4.96 -7.70
CA GLN A 55 15.81 5.22 -6.47
C GLN A 55 16.28 3.90 -5.86
N SER A 56 17.25 3.96 -4.95
CA SER A 56 17.73 2.75 -4.28
C SER A 56 16.77 2.27 -3.20
N ASN A 57 16.86 0.99 -2.83
CA ASN A 57 16.11 0.45 -1.70
C ASN A 57 16.45 1.16 -0.38
N ALA A 58 17.67 1.69 -0.24
CA ALA A 58 18.07 2.46 0.92
C ALA A 58 17.37 3.82 0.99
N ASP A 59 17.13 4.45 -0.16
CA ASP A 59 16.39 5.72 -0.25
C ASP A 59 14.92 5.49 0.12
N ALA A 60 14.30 4.43 -0.39
CA ALA A 60 12.95 4.03 0.02
C ALA A 60 12.86 3.78 1.53
N ALA A 61 13.81 3.01 2.09
CA ALA A 61 13.83 2.74 3.53
C ALA A 61 13.97 4.03 4.36
N LYS A 62 14.76 4.99 3.88
CA LYS A 62 14.94 6.29 4.53
C LYS A 62 13.69 7.16 4.42
N ALA A 63 13.02 7.18 3.28
CA ALA A 63 11.82 7.99 3.04
C ALA A 63 10.63 7.51 3.88
N PHE A 64 10.35 6.21 3.85
CA PHE A 64 9.17 5.62 4.49
C PHE A 64 9.44 5.03 5.89
N GLY A 65 10.71 4.89 6.29
CA GLY A 65 11.08 4.26 7.56
C GLY A 65 10.90 2.74 7.54
N PHE A 66 11.05 2.10 6.38
CA PHE A 66 10.87 0.66 6.24
C PHE A 66 12.00 -0.16 6.86
N ASP A 67 11.63 -1.32 7.39
CA ASP A 67 12.56 -2.41 7.70
C ASP A 67 12.67 -3.32 6.47
N LEU A 68 13.77 -3.15 5.71
CA LEU A 68 14.01 -3.92 4.49
C LEU A 68 14.14 -5.43 4.73
N SER A 69 14.38 -5.89 5.97
CA SER A 69 14.41 -7.34 6.26
C SER A 69 13.05 -8.02 6.11
N LYS A 70 11.96 -7.23 6.09
CA LYS A 70 10.58 -7.68 5.92
C LYS A 70 10.11 -7.64 4.46
N ALA A 71 10.89 -7.00 3.59
CA ALA A 71 10.61 -6.95 2.16
C ALA A 71 11.41 -8.03 1.42
N GLU A 72 10.74 -8.79 0.57
CA GLU A 72 11.39 -9.66 -0.42
C GLU A 72 12.08 -8.80 -1.49
N GLY A 73 11.43 -7.70 -1.87
CA GLY A 73 11.94 -6.73 -2.83
C GLY A 73 11.05 -5.50 -2.91
N LEU A 74 11.58 -4.42 -3.47
CA LEU A 74 10.82 -3.20 -3.73
C LEU A 74 11.29 -2.53 -5.02
N VAL A 75 10.43 -1.68 -5.56
CA VAL A 75 10.71 -0.76 -6.65
C VAL A 75 10.25 0.62 -6.20
N TYR A 76 11.14 1.60 -6.24
CA TYR A 76 10.86 2.97 -5.80
C TYR A 76 11.34 3.97 -6.85
N TYR A 77 10.46 4.88 -7.24
CA TYR A 77 10.67 5.92 -8.24
C TYR A 77 10.18 7.25 -7.67
N GLU A 78 10.97 8.29 -7.85
CA GLU A 78 10.67 9.65 -7.38
C GLU A 78 10.99 10.64 -8.50
N ASN A 79 10.31 11.79 -8.52
CA ASN A 79 10.66 12.87 -9.43
C ASN A 79 12.02 13.49 -9.04
N GLU A 80 12.83 13.89 -10.03
CA GLU A 80 14.11 14.58 -9.76
C GLU A 80 13.90 16.01 -9.23
N ASP A 81 12.77 16.64 -9.58
CA ASP A 81 12.39 17.93 -9.02
C ASP A 81 11.73 17.72 -7.65
N ILE A 82 12.42 18.15 -6.60
CA ILE A 82 11.93 18.09 -5.21
C ILE A 82 10.61 18.82 -4.99
N MET A 83 10.22 19.71 -5.90
CA MET A 83 8.95 20.44 -5.86
C MET A 83 7.78 19.66 -6.47
N ASP A 84 8.05 18.56 -7.16
CA ASP A 84 7.04 17.67 -7.74
C ASP A 84 6.93 16.42 -6.86
N VAL A 85 5.74 16.21 -6.28
CA VAL A 85 5.47 15.09 -5.36
C VAL A 85 5.19 13.77 -6.09
N SER A 86 5.44 13.73 -7.40
CA SER A 86 5.23 12.53 -8.21
C SER A 86 6.19 11.42 -7.78
N GLU A 87 5.63 10.31 -7.30
CA GLU A 87 6.39 9.14 -6.85
C GLU A 87 5.60 7.84 -7.04
N LEU A 88 6.32 6.72 -7.13
CA LEU A 88 5.79 5.37 -7.27
C LEU A 88 6.59 4.43 -6.38
N LEU A 89 5.89 3.63 -5.59
CA LEU A 89 6.45 2.61 -4.72
C LEU A 89 5.65 1.31 -4.89
N ILE A 90 6.36 0.21 -5.14
CA ILE A 90 5.82 -1.14 -5.10
C ILE A 90 6.68 -1.96 -4.16
N VAL A 91 6.09 -2.53 -3.11
CA VAL A 91 6.80 -3.35 -2.14
C VAL A 91 6.21 -4.75 -2.13
N LYS A 92 7.08 -5.73 -2.28
CA LYS A 92 6.78 -7.14 -2.05
C LYS A 92 7.29 -7.54 -0.67
N LEU A 93 6.41 -7.99 0.19
CA LEU A 93 6.70 -8.41 1.55
C LEU A 93 6.94 -9.91 1.62
N ASN A 94 7.79 -10.31 2.56
CA ASN A 94 8.03 -11.73 2.88
C ASN A 94 6.75 -12.38 3.43
N ASP A 95 6.01 -11.64 4.26
CA ASP A 95 4.75 -12.08 4.86
C ASP A 95 3.68 -10.98 4.74
N ALA A 96 2.43 -11.37 4.49
CA ALA A 96 1.29 -10.46 4.44
C ALA A 96 0.97 -9.85 5.82
N GLU A 97 1.41 -10.48 6.92
CA GLU A 97 1.25 -9.95 8.28
C GLU A 97 1.93 -8.58 8.49
N ASP A 98 3.02 -8.30 7.76
CA ASP A 98 3.74 -7.03 7.84
C ASP A 98 3.06 -5.89 7.05
N ALA A 99 2.04 -6.21 6.24
CA ALA A 99 1.47 -5.28 5.27
C ALA A 99 0.81 -4.05 5.91
N GLU A 100 0.12 -4.21 7.04
CA GLU A 100 -0.48 -3.08 7.76
C GLU A 100 0.58 -2.13 8.34
N GLY A 101 1.74 -2.68 8.73
CA GLY A 101 2.86 -1.87 9.22
C GLY A 101 3.44 -0.99 8.12
N PHE A 102 3.69 -1.57 6.95
CA PHE A 102 4.15 -0.83 5.77
C PHE A 102 3.11 0.19 5.29
N ARG A 103 1.83 -0.19 5.26
CA ARG A 103 0.73 0.74 4.94
C ARG A 103 0.73 1.96 5.85
N THR A 104 0.81 1.74 7.17
CA THR A 104 0.81 2.83 8.16
C THR A 104 2.02 3.77 7.98
N ALA A 105 3.18 3.22 7.65
CA ALA A 105 4.37 4.00 7.33
C ALA A 105 4.16 4.91 6.11
N VAL A 106 3.57 4.39 5.04
CA VAL A 106 3.25 5.18 3.83
C VAL A 106 2.16 6.22 4.12
N GLU A 107 1.10 5.88 4.84
CA GLU A 107 0.06 6.85 5.24
C GLU A 107 0.64 8.01 6.06
N THR A 108 1.56 7.70 6.97
CA THR A 108 2.28 8.71 7.77
C THR A 108 3.14 9.62 6.88
N TYR A 109 3.85 9.03 5.92
CA TYR A 109 4.65 9.77 4.96
C TYR A 109 3.78 10.72 4.09
N ILE A 110 2.68 10.23 3.52
CA ILE A 110 1.72 11.05 2.76
C ILE A 110 1.18 12.21 3.61
N ALA A 111 0.81 11.94 4.86
CA ALA A 111 0.31 12.98 5.77
C ALA A 111 1.37 14.06 6.08
N ASN A 112 2.64 13.68 6.19
CA ASN A 112 3.74 14.62 6.37
C ASN A 112 3.95 15.47 5.11
N GLN A 113 3.96 14.87 3.93
CA GLN A 113 4.05 15.57 2.64
C GLN A 113 2.88 16.58 2.48
N LYS A 114 1.64 16.16 2.74
CA LYS A 114 0.46 17.05 2.73
C LYS A 114 0.65 18.25 3.64
N ASN A 115 1.19 18.05 4.84
CA ASN A 115 1.46 19.14 5.78
C ASN A 115 2.52 20.15 5.28
N LEU A 116 3.51 19.69 4.52
CA LEU A 116 4.53 20.54 3.91
C LEU A 116 3.94 21.39 2.77
N TYR A 117 3.11 20.78 1.92
CA TYR A 117 2.63 21.43 0.70
C TYR A 117 1.33 22.24 0.84
N LYS A 118 0.50 21.99 1.86
CA LYS A 118 -0.85 22.59 2.03
C LYS A 118 -0.91 24.12 1.88
N ASN A 119 0.13 24.83 2.31
CA ASN A 119 0.16 26.29 2.31
C ASN A 119 1.09 26.88 1.23
N TYR A 120 1.83 26.04 0.50
CA TYR A 120 2.92 26.48 -0.37
C TYR A 120 2.75 26.05 -1.83
N ALA A 121 2.22 24.85 -2.09
CA ALA A 121 1.92 24.39 -3.44
C ALA A 121 0.58 23.63 -3.46
N PRO A 122 -0.56 24.34 -3.66
CA PRO A 122 -1.88 23.73 -3.65
C PRO A 122 -2.07 22.62 -4.70
N GLU A 123 -1.41 22.72 -5.86
CA GLU A 123 -1.46 21.68 -6.89
C GLU A 123 -0.79 20.38 -6.44
N GLN A 124 0.35 20.47 -5.76
CA GLN A 124 1.05 19.32 -5.19
C GLN A 124 0.26 18.70 -4.03
N TYR A 125 -0.36 19.54 -3.19
CA TYR A 125 -1.27 19.07 -2.15
C TYR A 125 -2.45 18.29 -2.73
N ALA A 126 -3.08 18.79 -3.80
CA ALA A 126 -4.17 18.08 -4.47
C ALA A 126 -3.70 16.73 -5.04
N LEU A 127 -2.51 16.67 -5.63
CA LEU A 127 -1.95 15.41 -6.14
C LEU A 127 -1.75 14.38 -5.02
N LEU A 128 -1.30 14.80 -3.84
CA LEU A 128 -1.19 13.93 -2.66
C LEU A 128 -2.55 13.50 -2.09
N GLU A 129 -3.60 14.32 -2.20
CA GLU A 129 -4.97 13.91 -1.86
C GLU A 129 -5.47 12.80 -2.78
N ASP A 130 -5.11 12.87 -4.06
CA ASP A 130 -5.46 11.89 -5.09
C ASP A 130 -4.48 10.70 -5.16
N SER A 131 -3.57 10.58 -4.19
CA SER A 131 -2.63 9.46 -4.14
C SER A 131 -3.34 8.13 -3.91
N ILE A 132 -2.84 7.08 -4.56
CA ILE A 132 -3.38 5.73 -4.46
C ILE A 132 -2.46 4.91 -3.56
N LEU A 133 -3.00 4.37 -2.48
CA LEU A 133 -2.34 3.39 -1.61
C LEU A 133 -3.23 2.15 -1.48
N ASP A 134 -2.72 1.02 -1.95
CA ASP A 134 -3.42 -0.26 -1.89
C ASP A 134 -2.51 -1.37 -1.37
N VAL A 135 -3.11 -2.31 -0.63
CA VAL A 135 -2.46 -3.51 -0.14
C VAL A 135 -3.22 -4.71 -0.66
N SER A 136 -2.60 -5.45 -1.57
CA SER A 136 -3.10 -6.71 -2.07
C SER A 136 -2.26 -7.84 -1.53
N GLY A 137 -2.62 -8.31 -0.33
CA GLY A 137 -1.93 -9.41 0.31
C GLY A 137 -0.56 -9.01 0.84
N ASN A 138 0.47 -9.70 0.36
CA ASN A 138 1.87 -9.38 0.65
C ASN A 138 2.48 -8.36 -0.34
N THR A 139 1.67 -7.64 -1.11
CA THR A 139 2.17 -6.61 -2.05
C THR A 139 1.48 -5.28 -1.77
N LEU A 140 2.27 -4.23 -1.59
CA LEU A 140 1.82 -2.86 -1.40
C LEU A 140 2.13 -2.05 -2.66
N PHE A 141 1.17 -1.23 -3.07
CA PHE A 141 1.32 -0.23 -4.11
C PHE A 141 1.03 1.15 -3.53
N TYR A 142 1.90 2.10 -3.82
CA TYR A 142 1.69 3.50 -3.54
C TYR A 142 2.09 4.33 -4.76
N CYS A 143 1.24 5.26 -5.18
CA CYS A 143 1.58 6.19 -6.24
C CYS A 143 0.91 7.54 -6.03
N THR A 144 1.69 8.59 -6.21
CA THR A 144 1.23 9.96 -6.37
C THR A 144 1.67 10.41 -7.76
N ALA A 145 0.74 10.62 -8.69
CA ALA A 145 1.04 11.06 -10.05
C ALA A 145 -0.25 11.46 -10.78
N LYS A 146 -0.15 12.28 -11.83
CA LYS A 146 -1.32 12.66 -12.64
C LYS A 146 -1.97 11.47 -13.35
N ASN A 147 -1.20 10.42 -13.62
CA ASN A 147 -1.60 9.16 -14.23
C ASN A 147 -1.64 7.99 -13.23
N ALA A 148 -1.81 8.27 -11.92
CA ALA A 148 -1.81 7.24 -10.87
C ALA A 148 -2.82 6.12 -11.14
N ASP A 149 -4.03 6.44 -11.64
CA ASP A 149 -5.05 5.43 -11.98
C ASP A 149 -4.55 4.43 -13.03
N ALA A 150 -3.89 4.90 -14.09
CA ALA A 150 -3.37 4.03 -15.14
C ALA A 150 -2.23 3.13 -14.63
N LEU A 151 -1.36 3.67 -13.76
CA LEU A 151 -0.31 2.91 -13.10
C LEU A 151 -0.89 1.86 -12.15
N TYR A 152 -1.95 2.20 -11.43
CA TYR A 152 -2.66 1.29 -10.55
C TYR A 152 -3.40 0.18 -11.32
N ASP A 153 -4.04 0.49 -12.44
CA ASP A 153 -4.67 -0.51 -13.31
C ASP A 153 -3.65 -1.52 -13.87
N ALA A 154 -2.49 -1.03 -14.29
CA ALA A 154 -1.38 -1.88 -14.71
C ALA A 154 -0.91 -2.79 -13.57
N PHE A 155 -0.78 -2.26 -12.36
CA PHE A 155 -0.44 -3.03 -11.16
C PHE A 155 -1.49 -4.11 -10.85
N ARG A 156 -2.78 -3.77 -10.87
CA ARG A 156 -3.90 -4.70 -10.59
C ARG A 156 -3.98 -5.84 -11.60
N THR A 157 -3.62 -5.57 -12.86
CA THR A 157 -3.55 -6.60 -13.90
C THR A 157 -2.35 -7.53 -13.72
N ALA A 158 -1.28 -7.03 -13.08
CA ALA A 158 -0.03 -7.76 -12.88
C ALA A 158 -0.04 -8.72 -11.69
N LEU A 159 -0.90 -8.49 -10.68
CA LEU A 159 -1.06 -9.34 -9.49
C LEU A 159 -1.54 -10.75 -9.86
#